data_AF-K3WUS4-F1
#
_entry.id   AF-K3WUS4-F1
#
_cell.length_a   1.000
_cell.length_b   1.000
_cell.length_c   1.000
_cell.angle_alpha   90.00
_cell.angle_beta   90.00
_cell.angle_gamma   90.00
#
_symmetry.space_group_name_H-M   'P 1'
#
loop_
_entity.id
_entity.type
_entity.pdbx_description
1 polymer ?
#
loop_
_entity_poly.entity_id
_entity_poly.type
_entity_poly.pdbx_seq_one_letter_code
_entity_poly.pdbx_strand_id
1 'polypeptide(L)'
;MYCETGKYECLTDGIARAQTMAFIYITTMEMFRAYTARSFTNHVFVGFFSNPYMQYAAIGSITLTLVVTNTPVIMDDLFGFSTIYWFQWLFAMVVAFTAATLGEMLKFVYRRNDREKARWQNMDDGFDNVLLEIRNLRHHVEKLEDKLEVATHKPARRLTLDCFSRENSRNVVVSVRTPRQENFV
;
A
#
# COMPACT_ATOMS: atom_id res chain seq x y z
N MET A 1 -33.18 25.13 -25.34
CA MET A 1 -34.27 25.09 -24.34
C MET A 1 -34.39 26.49 -23.79
N TYR A 2 -35.40 27.23 -24.22
CA TYR A 2 -35.57 28.64 -23.87
C TYR A 2 -36.52 28.71 -22.68
N CYS A 3 -36.03 29.21 -21.55
CA CYS A 3 -36.90 29.58 -20.44
C CYS A 3 -37.42 30.99 -20.70
N GLU A 4 -38.73 31.12 -20.90
CA GLU A 4 -39.37 32.43 -20.91
C GLU A 4 -39.20 33.07 -19.52
N THR A 5 -38.78 34.32 -19.54
CA THR A 5 -38.51 35.15 -18.38
C THR A 5 -39.78 35.35 -17.55
N GLY A 6 -39.91 34.63 -16.42
CA GLY A 6 -40.98 34.89 -15.45
C GLY A 6 -41.49 33.73 -14.59
N LYS A 7 -41.05 32.47 -14.79
CA LYS A 7 -41.52 31.33 -13.99
C LYS A 7 -40.37 30.60 -13.28
N TYR A 8 -40.51 30.40 -11.98
CA TYR A 8 -39.61 29.60 -11.13
C TYR A 8 -39.60 28.10 -11.50
N GLU A 9 -40.56 27.66 -12.34
CA GLU A 9 -40.71 26.26 -12.78
C GLU A 9 -39.51 25.73 -13.59
N CYS A 10 -38.83 26.61 -14.35
CA CYS A 10 -37.63 26.22 -15.09
C CYS A 10 -36.43 25.94 -14.17
N LEU A 11 -36.34 26.67 -13.05
CA LEU A 11 -35.24 26.48 -12.10
C LEU A 11 -35.37 25.14 -11.38
N THR A 12 -36.59 24.78 -10.96
CA THR A 12 -36.86 23.51 -10.28
C THR A 12 -36.64 22.30 -11.18
N ASP A 13 -37.05 22.33 -12.45
CA ASP A 13 -36.79 21.24 -13.40
C ASP A 13 -35.29 21.12 -13.75
N GLY A 14 -34.60 22.26 -13.90
CA GLY A 14 -33.16 22.29 -14.11
C GLY A 14 -32.38 21.69 -12.93
N ILE A 15 -32.79 21.98 -11.69
CA ILE A 15 -32.19 21.43 -10.47
C ILE A 15 -32.45 19.93 -10.39
N ALA A 16 -33.70 19.49 -10.56
CA ALA A 16 -34.09 18.08 -10.55
C ALA A 16 -33.24 17.27 -11.55
N ARG A 17 -33.10 17.78 -12.77
CA ARG A 17 -32.30 17.15 -13.81
C ARG A 17 -30.81 17.13 -13.49
N ALA A 18 -30.26 18.22 -12.95
CA ALA A 18 -28.86 18.28 -12.54
C ALA A 18 -28.55 17.29 -11.41
N GLN A 19 -29.47 17.15 -10.44
CA GLN A 19 -29.35 16.20 -9.34
C GLN A 19 -29.34 14.76 -9.83
N THR A 20 -30.28 14.38 -10.72
CA THR A 20 -30.30 13.03 -11.30
C THR A 20 -29.04 12.75 -12.11
N MET A 21 -28.56 13.73 -12.89
CA MET A 21 -27.30 13.60 -13.63
C MET A 21 -26.12 13.39 -12.68
N ALA A 22 -25.97 14.23 -11.66
CA ALA A 22 -24.90 14.13 -10.67
C ALA A 22 -24.90 12.77 -9.96
N PHE A 23 -26.08 12.27 -9.56
CA PHE A 23 -26.23 10.95 -8.98
C PHE A 23 -25.71 9.85 -9.92
N ILE A 24 -26.15 9.84 -11.19
CA ILE A 24 -25.69 8.86 -12.20
C ILE A 24 -24.18 8.94 -12.41
N TYR A 25 -23.61 10.15 -12.52
CA TYR A 25 -22.16 10.31 -12.67
C TYR A 25 -21.41 9.73 -11.48
N ILE A 26 -21.83 10.05 -10.26
CA ILE A 26 -21.17 9.57 -9.04
C ILE A 26 -21.29 8.05 -8.95
N THR A 27 -22.48 7.47 -9.11
CA THR A 27 -22.66 6.01 -9.01
C THR A 27 -21.89 5.26 -10.08
N THR A 28 -21.91 5.77 -11.32
CA THR A 28 -21.15 5.16 -12.43
C THR A 28 -19.64 5.28 -12.18
N MET A 29 -19.16 6.44 -11.77
CA MET A 29 -17.74 6.67 -11.46
C MET A 29 -17.26 5.80 -10.30
N GLU A 30 -18.06 5.66 -9.24
CA GLU A 30 -17.77 4.79 -8.10
C GLU A 30 -17.75 3.31 -8.50
N MET A 31 -18.66 2.88 -9.37
CA MET A 31 -18.63 1.53 -9.92
C MET A 31 -17.33 1.27 -10.67
N PHE A 32 -16.93 2.14 -11.59
CA PHE A 32 -15.65 2.02 -12.32
C PHE A 32 -14.43 2.13 -11.38
N ARG A 33 -14.50 2.97 -10.34
CA ARG A 33 -13.47 3.05 -9.30
C ARG A 33 -13.35 1.74 -8.52
N ALA A 34 -14.46 1.10 -8.17
CA ALA A 34 -14.46 -0.22 -7.54
C ALA A 34 -13.88 -1.30 -8.48
N TYR A 35 -14.16 -1.20 -9.78
CA TYR A 35 -13.57 -2.08 -10.79
C TYR A 35 -12.04 -1.98 -10.85
N THR A 36 -11.52 -0.76 -10.93
CA THR A 36 -10.07 -0.50 -10.99
C THR A 36 -9.37 -0.71 -9.65
N ALA A 37 -10.04 -0.50 -8.51
CA ALA A 37 -9.50 -0.76 -7.18
C ALA A 37 -9.21 -2.25 -6.97
N ARG A 38 -10.03 -3.16 -7.51
CA ARG A 38 -9.80 -4.60 -7.38
C ARG A 38 -8.51 -5.08 -8.05
N SER A 39 -8.12 -4.49 -9.19
CA SER A 39 -6.91 -4.90 -9.91
C SER A 39 -5.68 -4.20 -9.32
N PHE A 40 -5.11 -4.77 -8.26
CA PHE A 40 -3.86 -4.28 -7.67
C PHE A 40 -2.60 -4.87 -8.34
N THR A 41 -2.71 -6.01 -9.04
CA THR A 41 -1.52 -6.80 -9.46
C THR A 41 -1.29 -6.85 -10.97
N ASN A 42 -2.33 -6.66 -11.81
CA ASN A 42 -2.23 -6.71 -13.27
C ASN A 42 -3.04 -5.58 -13.94
N HIS A 43 -2.74 -5.27 -15.22
CA HIS A 43 -3.57 -4.37 -16.04
C HIS A 43 -5.05 -4.79 -15.97
N VAL A 44 -5.97 -3.84 -15.84
CA VAL A 44 -7.42 -4.09 -15.67
C VAL A 44 -8.03 -4.92 -16.82
N PHE A 45 -7.34 -4.99 -17.96
CA PHE A 45 -7.73 -5.81 -19.11
C PHE A 45 -7.40 -7.32 -18.97
N VAL A 46 -6.49 -7.72 -18.07
CA VAL A 46 -6.14 -9.14 -17.87
C VAL A 46 -7.04 -9.73 -16.79
N GLY A 47 -8.22 -10.21 -17.20
CA GLY A 47 -9.12 -10.97 -16.33
C GLY A 47 -10.44 -10.29 -15.95
N PHE A 48 -10.90 -9.32 -16.74
CA PHE A 48 -12.17 -8.59 -16.50
C PHE A 48 -13.38 -9.53 -16.27
N PHE A 49 -13.36 -10.74 -16.83
CA PHE A 49 -14.44 -11.74 -16.70
C PHE A 49 -14.11 -12.96 -15.83
N SER A 50 -12.96 -13.00 -15.14
CA SER A 50 -12.58 -14.19 -14.36
C SER A 50 -13.38 -14.36 -13.07
N ASN A 51 -14.06 -13.31 -12.56
CA ASN A 51 -14.84 -13.39 -11.33
C ASN A 51 -16.31 -13.00 -11.57
N PRO A 52 -17.24 -13.99 -11.59
CA PRO A 52 -18.66 -13.72 -11.83
C PRO A 52 -19.33 -12.97 -10.67
N TYR A 53 -18.88 -13.12 -9.42
CA TYR A 53 -19.41 -12.38 -8.28
C TYR A 53 -19.25 -10.87 -8.41
N MET A 54 -18.15 -10.43 -9.03
CA MET A 54 -17.93 -9.01 -9.31
C MET A 54 -18.92 -8.47 -10.35
N GLN A 55 -19.23 -9.27 -11.36
CA GLN A 55 -20.21 -8.90 -12.38
C GLN A 55 -21.62 -8.87 -11.79
N TYR A 56 -21.98 -9.81 -10.90
CA TYR A 56 -23.24 -9.74 -10.16
C TYR A 56 -23.34 -8.48 -9.29
N ALA A 57 -22.26 -8.10 -8.61
CA ALA A 57 -22.25 -6.88 -7.80
C ALA A 57 -22.47 -5.62 -8.66
N ALA A 58 -21.76 -5.52 -9.79
CA ALA A 58 -21.91 -4.38 -10.68
C ALA A 58 -23.25 -4.32 -11.40
N ILE A 59 -23.76 -5.47 -11.88
CA ILE A 59 -25.11 -5.55 -12.44
C ILE A 59 -26.13 -5.16 -11.36
N GLY A 60 -25.93 -5.60 -10.12
CA GLY A 60 -26.74 -5.18 -8.97
C GLY A 60 -26.72 -3.67 -8.76
N SER A 61 -25.56 -3.02 -8.82
CA SER A 61 -25.41 -1.57 -8.70
C SER A 61 -26.10 -0.81 -9.84
N ILE A 62 -25.94 -1.27 -11.09
CA ILE A 62 -26.63 -0.66 -12.25
C ILE A 62 -28.13 -0.83 -12.13
N THR A 63 -28.58 -2.03 -11.76
CA THR A 63 -30.01 -2.35 -11.59
C THR A 63 -30.63 -1.48 -10.51
N LEU A 64 -29.97 -1.36 -9.36
CA LEU A 64 -30.45 -0.50 -8.27
C LEU A 64 -30.50 0.97 -8.71
N THR A 65 -29.49 1.45 -9.44
CA THR A 65 -29.47 2.80 -10.01
C THR A 65 -30.66 3.01 -10.95
N LEU A 66 -30.93 2.05 -11.85
CA LEU A 66 -32.07 2.10 -12.76
C LEU A 66 -33.41 2.07 -12.02
N VAL A 67 -33.55 1.26 -10.97
CA VAL A 67 -34.76 1.20 -10.14
C VAL A 67 -35.01 2.56 -9.49
N VAL A 68 -33.99 3.17 -8.90
CA VAL A 68 -34.10 4.51 -8.29
C VAL A 68 -34.47 5.57 -9.32
N THR A 69 -33.96 5.49 -10.55
CA THR A 69 -34.21 6.50 -11.60
C THR A 69 -35.43 6.21 -12.50
N ASN A 70 -36.14 5.09 -12.32
CA ASN A 70 -37.33 4.77 -13.13
C ASN A 70 -38.57 4.52 -12.25
N THR A 71 -38.43 4.47 -10.93
CA THR A 71 -39.57 4.27 -10.03
C THR A 71 -40.18 5.62 -9.66
N PRO A 72 -41.41 5.94 -10.10
CA PRO A 72 -42.00 7.26 -9.91
C PRO A 72 -42.18 7.63 -8.44
N VAL A 73 -42.51 6.64 -7.59
CA VAL A 73 -42.67 6.83 -6.15
C VAL A 73 -41.39 7.33 -5.48
N ILE A 74 -40.22 6.87 -5.94
CA ILE A 74 -38.91 7.24 -5.37
C ILE A 74 -38.42 8.55 -5.99
N MET A 75 -38.70 8.77 -7.27
CA MET A 75 -38.29 9.98 -7.98
C MET A 75 -39.00 11.23 -7.45
N ASP A 76 -40.32 11.21 -7.31
CA ASP A 76 -41.08 12.41 -6.98
C ASP A 76 -41.11 12.71 -5.47
N ASP A 77 -41.21 11.69 -4.63
CA ASP A 77 -41.51 11.86 -3.20
C ASP A 77 -40.25 11.94 -2.32
N LEU A 78 -39.11 11.38 -2.76
CA LEU A 78 -37.86 11.32 -1.97
C LEU A 78 -36.75 12.23 -2.51
N PHE A 79 -36.57 12.31 -3.82
CA PHE A 79 -35.37 12.93 -4.41
C PHE A 79 -35.63 14.03 -5.45
N GLY A 80 -36.88 14.21 -5.91
CA GLY A 80 -37.23 15.18 -6.96
C GLY A 80 -36.47 14.94 -8.27
N PHE A 81 -36.33 13.68 -8.70
CA PHE A 81 -35.56 13.34 -9.91
C PHE A 81 -36.37 13.50 -11.19
N SER A 82 -35.69 13.93 -12.26
CA SER A 82 -36.30 14.11 -13.59
C SER A 82 -35.87 13.00 -14.55
N THR A 83 -36.72 12.66 -15.53
CA THR A 83 -36.44 11.60 -16.50
C THR A 83 -35.27 11.99 -17.41
N ILE A 84 -34.26 11.12 -17.47
CA ILE A 84 -33.03 11.33 -18.22
C ILE A 84 -33.02 10.52 -19.51
N TYR A 85 -32.52 11.14 -20.58
CA TYR A 85 -32.40 10.48 -21.88
C TYR A 85 -31.23 9.50 -21.90
N TRP A 86 -31.37 8.44 -22.70
CA TRP A 86 -30.37 7.39 -22.87
C TRP A 86 -28.96 7.90 -23.24
N PHE A 87 -28.85 8.98 -24.01
CA PHE A 87 -27.55 9.54 -24.42
C PHE A 87 -26.76 10.13 -23.24
N GLN A 88 -27.45 10.61 -22.20
CA GLN A 88 -26.81 11.17 -21.01
C GLN A 88 -26.14 10.06 -20.18
N TRP A 89 -26.71 8.86 -20.18
CA TRP A 89 -26.08 7.67 -19.60
C TRP A 89 -24.78 7.30 -20.32
N LEU A 90 -24.77 7.39 -21.66
CA LEU A 90 -23.56 7.11 -22.44
C LEU A 90 -22.45 8.12 -22.11
N PHE A 91 -22.79 9.39 -21.93
CA PHE A 91 -21.81 10.40 -21.51
C PHE A 91 -21.26 10.10 -20.11
N ALA A 92 -22.11 9.67 -19.16
CA ALA A 92 -21.66 9.22 -17.84
C ALA A 92 -20.68 8.05 -17.91
N MET A 93 -20.93 7.08 -18.80
CA MET A 93 -20.01 5.96 -19.04
C MET A 93 -18.65 6.42 -19.59
N VAL A 94 -18.63 7.35 -20.54
CA VAL A 94 -17.39 7.90 -21.12
C VAL A 94 -16.57 8.65 -20.07
N VAL A 95 -17.23 9.48 -19.25
CA VAL A 95 -16.58 10.21 -18.16
C VAL A 95 -16.02 9.24 -17.12
N ALA A 96 -16.78 8.22 -16.73
CA ALA A 96 -16.32 7.20 -15.78
C ALA A 96 -15.15 6.37 -16.33
N PHE A 97 -15.16 6.05 -17.63
CA PHE A 97 -14.04 5.38 -18.29
C PHE A 97 -12.77 6.25 -18.29
N THR A 98 -12.91 7.54 -18.52
CA THR A 98 -11.81 8.51 -18.44
C THR A 98 -11.25 8.58 -17.02
N ALA A 99 -12.11 8.60 -16.00
CA ALA A 99 -11.68 8.56 -14.61
C ALA A 99 -10.97 7.24 -14.25
N ALA A 100 -11.44 6.11 -14.77
CA ALA A 100 -10.81 4.81 -14.57
C ALA A 100 -9.39 4.77 -15.15
N THR A 101 -9.21 5.27 -16.37
CA THR A 101 -7.89 5.35 -17.02
C THR A 101 -6.94 6.29 -16.27
N LEU A 102 -7.42 7.45 -15.81
CA LEU A 102 -6.62 8.32 -14.94
C LEU A 102 -6.20 7.64 -13.64
N GLY A 103 -7.11 6.90 -12.99
CA GLY A 103 -6.82 6.14 -11.77
C GLY A 103 -5.73 5.09 -11.96
N GLU A 104 -5.72 4.40 -13.10
CA GLU A 104 -4.63 3.48 -13.47
C GLU A 104 -3.31 4.20 -13.75
N MET A 105 -3.35 5.33 -14.46
CA MET A 105 -2.16 6.15 -14.73
C MET A 105 -1.52 6.65 -13.43
N LEU A 106 -2.33 7.13 -12.48
CA LEU A 106 -1.88 7.54 -11.15
C LEU A 106 -1.20 6.38 -10.41
N LYS A 107 -1.84 5.20 -10.35
CA LYS A 107 -1.21 4.00 -9.74
C LYS A 107 0.13 3.67 -10.38
N PHE A 108 0.24 3.78 -11.71
CA PHE A 108 1.49 3.52 -12.42
C PHE A 108 2.60 4.51 -12.02
N VAL A 109 2.28 5.79 -11.91
CA VAL A 109 3.23 6.83 -11.45
C VAL A 109 3.65 6.58 -10.00
N TYR A 110 2.70 6.33 -9.10
CA TYR A 110 3.00 6.02 -7.70
C TYR A 110 3.90 4.78 -7.57
N ARG A 111 3.64 3.72 -8.35
CA ARG A 111 4.48 2.50 -8.33
C ARG A 111 5.90 2.75 -8.86
N ARG A 112 6.09 3.70 -9.78
CA ARG A 112 7.44 4.11 -10.21
C ARG A 112 8.17 4.82 -9.08
N ASN A 113 7.52 5.77 -8.43
CA ASN A 113 8.13 6.52 -7.33
C ASN A 113 8.42 5.62 -6.11
N ASP A 114 7.55 4.65 -5.84
CA ASP A 114 7.74 3.71 -4.73
C ASP A 114 8.93 2.77 -4.97
N ARG A 115 9.14 2.31 -6.21
CA ARG A 115 10.35 1.55 -6.60
C ARG A 115 11.63 2.36 -6.47
N GLU A 116 11.56 3.66 -6.74
CA GLU A 116 12.71 4.56 -6.55
C GLU A 116 13.02 4.71 -5.06
N LYS A 117 12.01 4.97 -4.22
CA LYS A 117 12.18 5.03 -2.76
C LYS A 117 12.71 3.73 -2.17
N ALA A 118 12.21 2.59 -2.61
CA ALA A 118 12.68 1.28 -2.17
C ALA A 118 14.15 1.02 -2.55
N ARG A 119 14.64 1.57 -3.67
CA ARG A 119 16.06 1.49 -4.04
C ARG A 119 16.95 2.31 -3.10
N TRP A 120 16.52 3.52 -2.77
CA TRP A 120 17.23 4.37 -1.81
C TRP A 120 17.27 3.74 -0.41
N GLN A 121 16.13 3.19 0.07
CA GLN A 121 16.08 2.45 1.34
C GLN A 121 17.03 1.26 1.37
N ASN A 122 17.08 0.43 0.32
CA ASN A 122 18.01 -0.69 0.25
C ASN A 122 19.49 -0.24 0.26
N MET A 123 19.80 0.94 -0.29
CA MET A 123 21.16 1.50 -0.24
C MET A 123 21.51 1.97 1.16
N ASP A 124 20.61 2.68 1.83
CA ASP A 124 20.79 3.15 3.20
C ASP A 124 20.99 1.97 4.18
N ASP A 125 20.15 0.93 4.08
CA ASP A 125 20.29 -0.32 4.85
C ASP A 125 21.64 -1.02 4.57
N GLY A 126 22.14 -0.94 3.34
CA GLY A 126 23.45 -1.48 2.97
C GLY A 126 24.61 -0.73 3.62
N PHE A 127 24.55 0.60 3.65
CA PHE A 127 25.55 1.43 4.33
C PHE A 127 25.56 1.22 5.84
N ASP A 128 24.39 1.08 6.46
CA ASP A 128 24.27 0.82 7.89
C ASP A 128 24.92 -0.51 8.28
N ASN A 129 24.74 -1.57 7.49
CA ASN A 129 25.40 -2.85 7.72
C ASN A 129 26.94 -2.74 7.63
N VAL A 130 27.46 -2.02 6.63
CA VAL A 130 28.91 -1.79 6.49
C VAL A 130 29.46 -0.95 7.65
N LEU A 131 28.74 0.08 8.08
CA LEU A 131 29.13 0.90 9.25
C LEU A 131 29.17 0.09 10.54
N LEU A 132 28.22 -0.84 10.72
CA LEU A 132 28.21 -1.76 11.85
C LEU A 132 29.43 -2.69 11.82
N GLU A 133 29.81 -3.22 10.66
CA GLU A 133 31.03 -4.03 10.51
C GLU A 133 32.30 -3.23 10.83
N ILE A 134 32.45 -2.02 10.28
CA ILE A 134 33.60 -1.17 10.55
C ILE A 134 33.69 -0.82 12.04
N ARG A 135 32.56 -0.51 12.68
CA ARG A 135 32.51 -0.22 14.12
C ARG A 135 32.91 -1.45 14.94
N ASN A 136 32.44 -2.64 14.56
CA ASN A 136 32.79 -3.90 15.20
C ASN A 136 34.28 -4.24 15.03
N LEU A 137 34.83 -4.03 13.82
CA LEU A 137 36.25 -4.24 13.53
C LEU A 137 37.14 -3.29 14.33
N ARG A 138 36.76 -2.01 14.45
CA ARG A 138 37.51 -1.02 15.22
C ARG A 138 37.66 -1.46 16.69
N HIS A 139 36.59 -1.97 17.30
CA HIS A 139 36.64 -2.50 18.67
C HIS A 139 37.58 -3.72 18.82
N HIS A 140 37.68 -4.56 17.79
CA HIS A 140 38.62 -5.68 17.82
C HIS A 140 40.08 -5.22 17.73
N VAL A 141 40.37 -4.22 16.90
CA VAL A 141 41.73 -3.66 16.80
C VAL A 141 42.15 -3.02 18.12
N GLU A 142 41.28 -2.21 18.73
CA GLU A 142 41.55 -1.55 20.02
C GLU A 142 41.83 -2.58 21.13
N LYS A 143 41.06 -3.68 21.16
CA LYS A 143 41.29 -4.80 22.10
C LYS A 143 42.62 -5.53 21.85
N LEU A 144 43.07 -5.60 20.60
CA LEU A 144 44.35 -6.21 20.24
C LEU A 144 45.52 -5.30 20.60
N GLU A 145 45.40 -3.99 20.39
CA GLU A 145 46.39 -2.99 20.81
C GLU A 145 46.59 -3.04 22.34
N ASP A 146 45.53 -3.01 23.14
CA ASP A 146 45.60 -3.13 24.61
C ASP A 146 46.34 -4.41 25.05
N LYS A 147 46.05 -5.54 24.41
CA LYS A 147 46.72 -6.82 24.70
C LYS A 147 48.20 -6.79 24.32
N LEU A 148 48.53 -6.13 23.21
CA LEU A 148 49.90 -5.99 22.76
C LEU A 148 50.69 -5.09 23.71
N GLU A 149 50.16 -3.96 24.17
CA GLU A 149 50.82 -3.08 25.15
C GLU A 149 51.13 -3.81 26.46
N VAL A 150 50.18 -4.60 26.98
CA VAL A 150 50.40 -5.41 28.20
C VAL A 150 51.46 -6.50 27.98
N ALA A 151 51.50 -7.12 26.80
CA ALA A 151 52.52 -8.12 26.46
C ALA A 151 53.91 -7.48 26.28
N THR A 152 53.97 -6.29 25.70
CA THR A 152 55.22 -5.55 25.44
C THR A 152 55.82 -4.98 26.72
N HIS A 153 54.98 -4.64 27.72
CA HIS A 153 55.44 -4.17 29.02
C HIS A 153 55.89 -5.31 29.97
N LYS A 154 55.67 -6.58 29.61
CA LYS A 154 56.26 -7.72 30.33
C LYS A 154 57.75 -7.82 29.96
N PRO A 155 58.70 -7.67 30.91
CA PRO A 155 60.11 -7.86 30.61
C PRO A 155 60.31 -9.26 30.04
N ALA A 156 61.05 -9.35 28.93
CA ALA A 156 61.40 -10.58 28.24
C ALA A 156 62.00 -11.59 29.24
N ARG A 157 61.14 -12.46 29.79
CA ARG A 157 61.57 -13.58 30.59
C ARG A 157 62.08 -14.63 29.61
N ARG A 158 63.40 -14.59 29.41
CA ARG A 158 64.26 -15.58 28.75
C ARG A 158 63.56 -16.94 28.68
N LEU A 159 63.11 -17.34 27.48
CA LEU A 159 62.63 -18.69 27.20
C LEU A 159 63.83 -19.63 27.29
N THR A 160 64.11 -20.09 28.51
CA THR A 160 64.84 -21.34 28.70
C THR A 160 63.86 -22.47 28.36
N LEU A 161 64.20 -23.21 27.32
CA LEU A 161 63.80 -24.61 27.13
C LEU A 161 63.89 -25.32 28.49
N ASP A 162 62.76 -25.71 29.05
CA ASP A 162 62.71 -26.88 29.93
C ASP A 162 61.34 -27.55 29.78
N CYS A 163 61.42 -28.80 29.31
CA CYS A 163 60.36 -29.78 29.36
C CYS A 163 59.77 -29.88 30.77
N PHE A 164 58.49 -29.56 30.93
CA PHE A 164 57.70 -30.08 32.06
C PHE A 164 56.43 -30.78 31.55
N SER A 165 56.65 -32.04 31.18
CA SER A 165 55.88 -33.23 31.57
C SER A 165 54.47 -33.04 32.16
N ARG A 166 53.50 -33.57 31.41
CA ARG A 166 52.55 -34.64 31.81
C ARG A 166 51.17 -34.30 32.44
N GLU A 167 50.20 -35.06 31.91
CA GLU A 167 48.98 -35.60 32.53
C GLU A 167 47.67 -34.80 32.44
N ASN A 168 46.96 -35.02 31.33
CA ASN A 168 45.59 -35.55 31.27
C ASN A 168 44.67 -35.34 32.51
N SER A 169 43.60 -34.54 32.36
CA SER A 169 42.24 -34.96 32.76
C SER A 169 41.14 -33.96 32.35
N ARG A 170 40.24 -34.47 31.50
CA ARG A 170 38.77 -34.43 31.63
C ARG A 170 38.05 -33.07 31.67
N ASN A 171 37.19 -32.91 30.65
CA ASN A 171 35.83 -32.36 30.72
C ASN A 171 35.59 -31.14 31.61
N VAL A 172 35.51 -29.95 30.99
CA VAL A 172 34.67 -28.87 31.53
C VAL A 172 33.56 -28.59 30.52
N VAL A 173 32.44 -29.25 30.77
CA VAL A 173 31.12 -28.91 30.22
C VAL A 173 30.82 -27.47 30.65
N VAL A 174 30.85 -26.53 29.71
CA VAL A 174 30.25 -25.21 29.95
C VAL A 174 28.77 -25.33 29.63
N SER A 175 28.02 -25.68 30.67
CA SER A 175 26.56 -25.60 30.71
C SER A 175 26.12 -24.16 30.43
N VAL A 176 25.50 -23.92 29.28
CA VAL A 176 24.82 -22.66 28.97
C VAL A 176 23.58 -22.59 29.87
N ARG A 177 23.73 -21.96 31.03
CA ARG A 177 22.62 -21.61 31.91
C ARG A 177 21.87 -20.45 31.26
N THR A 178 20.78 -20.74 30.55
CA THR A 178 19.79 -19.74 30.15
C THR A 178 19.19 -19.10 31.40
N PRO A 179 19.23 -17.77 31.58
CA PRO A 179 18.39 -17.13 32.57
C PRO A 179 16.93 -17.15 32.08
N ARG A 180 16.13 -17.96 32.76
CA ARG A 180 14.68 -17.84 32.86
C ARG A 180 14.38 -16.50 33.55
N GLN A 181 13.76 -15.57 32.84
CA GLN A 181 13.05 -14.44 33.44
C GLN A 181 11.61 -14.50 32.94
N GLU A 182 10.78 -14.97 33.86
CA GLU A 182 9.34 -14.85 33.88
C GLU A 182 8.94 -13.38 34.10
N ASN A 183 7.97 -12.93 33.29
CA ASN A 183 6.87 -12.00 33.60
C ASN A 183 7.19 -10.53 33.93
N PHE A 184 6.64 -9.59 33.14
CA PHE A 184 5.62 -8.64 33.64
C PHE A 184 4.87 -7.88 32.51
N VAL A 185 3.53 -7.90 32.62
CA VAL A 185 2.44 -7.23 31.88
C VAL A 185 2.05 -7.80 30.51
#